data_AF-A0A318D8E7-F1
#
_entry.id   AF-A0A318D8E7-F1
#
_cell.length_a   1.000
_cell.length_b   1.000
_cell.length_c   1.000
_cell.angle_alpha   90.00
_cell.angle_beta   90.00
_cell.angle_gamma   90.00
#
_symmetry.space_group_name_H-M   'P 1'
#
loop_
_entity.id
_entity.type
_entity.pdbx_description
1 polymer ?
#
loop_
_entity_poly.entity_id
_entity_poly.type
_entity_poly.pdbx_seq_one_letter_code
_entity_poly.pdbx_strand_id
1 'polypeptide(L)'
;MVPLLGVLLGYWNAFDIIFLYWFENIIIGLFAVARMTIRPDNAPLFVAGGLFAAGFFCLHYGFFTYGHGVFVTSFFEEQLLQNSESLNRGLTDIVSYMLSQRAVQLVIVAMFIAHLTDFVIAYKNKTIDTVSMEMTKPYKRIIVLHIAIILGGFFALKFGHTVSVAVVMIGLKAYFDLRPPNRIKTKL
;
A
#
# COMPACT_ATOMS: atom_id res chain seq x y z
N MET A 1 10.63 -0.38 3.12
CA MET A 1 11.52 -0.54 4.29
C MET A 1 11.22 0.43 5.43
N VAL A 2 10.71 1.64 5.16
CA VAL A 2 10.38 2.64 6.20
C VAL A 2 9.46 2.12 7.33
N PRO A 3 8.41 1.31 7.08
CA PRO A 3 7.52 0.85 8.16
C PRO A 3 8.16 -0.18 9.11
N LEU A 4 9.18 -0.93 8.67
CA LEU A 4 9.82 -1.99 9.49
C LEU A 4 10.71 -1.41 10.59
N LEU A 5 11.31 -0.24 10.34
CA LEU A 5 12.19 0.44 11.30
C LEU A 5 11.42 0.93 12.52
N GLY A 6 10.16 1.35 12.36
CA GLY A 6 9.31 1.83 13.45
C GLY A 6 8.97 0.73 14.48
N VAL A 7 8.83 -0.51 14.03
CA VAL A 7 8.54 -1.69 14.87
C VAL A 7 9.76 -2.09 15.69
N LEU A 8 10.95 -2.11 15.07
CA LEU A 8 12.19 -2.49 15.75
C LEU A 8 12.60 -1.49 16.82
N LEU A 9 12.14 -0.24 16.73
CA LEU A 9 12.34 0.79 17.75
C LEU A 9 11.29 0.75 18.88
N GLY A 10 10.30 -0.15 18.80
CA GLY A 10 9.33 -0.38 19.88
C GLY A 10 8.22 0.67 20.04
N TYR A 11 8.06 1.58 19.07
CA TYR A 11 7.08 2.69 19.17
C TYR A 11 5.74 2.43 18.44
N TRP A 12 5.60 1.32 17.71
CA TRP A 12 4.51 1.13 16.75
C TRP A 12 3.74 -0.16 17.03
N ASN A 13 2.41 -0.04 17.09
CA ASN A 13 1.54 -1.20 17.18
C ASN A 13 1.39 -1.89 15.82
N ALA A 14 1.03 -3.19 15.86
CA ALA A 14 0.63 -3.98 14.70
C ALA A 14 -0.31 -3.21 13.76
N PHE A 15 -1.28 -2.51 14.36
CA PHE A 15 -2.27 -1.72 13.66
C PHE A 15 -1.68 -0.57 12.83
N ASP A 16 -0.76 0.21 13.40
CA ASP A 16 -0.17 1.37 12.73
C ASP A 16 0.54 0.96 11.43
N ILE A 17 1.18 -0.22 11.46
CA ILE A 17 1.86 -0.81 10.31
C ILE A 17 0.85 -1.23 9.23
N ILE A 18 -0.23 -1.90 9.63
CA ILE A 18 -1.29 -2.34 8.71
C ILE A 18 -1.92 -1.12 8.04
N PHE A 19 -2.24 -0.08 8.81
CA PHE A 19 -2.77 1.18 8.30
C PHE A 19 -1.79 1.85 7.33
N LEU A 20 -0.50 1.96 7.68
CA LEU A 20 0.50 2.53 6.79
C LEU A 20 0.65 1.74 5.49
N TYR A 21 0.61 0.41 5.54
CA TYR A 21 0.67 -0.40 4.32
C TYR A 21 -0.53 -0.20 3.41
N TRP A 22 -1.71 -0.06 4.01
CA TRP A 22 -2.91 0.32 3.30
C TRP A 22 -2.77 1.71 2.67
N PHE A 23 -2.31 2.71 3.43
CA PHE A 23 -2.11 4.08 2.93
C PHE A 23 -1.04 4.15 1.83
N GLU A 24 0.01 3.33 1.91
CA GLU A 24 1.02 3.20 0.86
C GLU A 24 0.40 2.79 -0.48
N ASN A 25 -0.62 1.93 -0.48
CA ASN A 25 -1.32 1.55 -1.71
C ASN A 25 -2.01 2.74 -2.36
N ILE A 26 -2.59 3.64 -1.55
CA ILE A 26 -3.23 4.87 -2.05
C ILE A 26 -2.18 5.76 -2.71
N ILE A 27 -1.03 5.97 -2.06
CA ILE A 27 0.08 6.76 -2.60
C ILE A 27 0.58 6.16 -3.92
N ILE A 28 0.80 4.84 -3.97
CA ILE A 28 1.25 4.15 -5.19
C ILE A 28 0.21 4.29 -6.30
N GLY A 29 -1.08 4.15 -5.99
CA GLY A 29 -2.17 4.32 -6.94
C GLY A 29 -2.20 5.73 -7.53
N LEU A 30 -2.01 6.76 -6.69
CA LEU A 30 -1.91 8.16 -7.12
C LEU A 30 -0.75 8.36 -8.11
N PHE A 31 0.44 7.85 -7.80
CA PHE A 31 1.59 7.97 -8.70
C PHE A 31 1.46 7.10 -9.96
N ALA A 32 0.74 5.98 -9.91
CA ALA A 32 0.43 5.20 -11.10
C ALA A 32 -0.49 5.98 -12.05
N VAL A 33 -1.52 6.64 -11.53
CA VAL A 33 -2.37 7.55 -12.31
C VAL A 33 -1.54 8.69 -12.91
N ALA A 34 -0.67 9.31 -12.12
CA ALA A 34 0.23 10.37 -12.60
C ALA A 34 1.14 9.88 -13.75
N ARG A 35 1.69 8.67 -13.66
CA ARG A 35 2.52 8.08 -14.74
C ARG A 35 1.72 7.73 -16.00
N MET A 36 0.43 7.44 -15.88
CA MET A 36 -0.44 7.18 -17.02
C MET A 36 -0.87 8.46 -17.74
N THR A 37 -1.11 9.55 -17.00
CA THR A 37 -1.63 10.82 -17.54
C THR A 37 -0.52 11.81 -17.93
N ILE A 38 0.56 11.86 -17.16
CA ILE A 38 1.68 12.80 -17.36
C ILE A 38 2.84 12.04 -18.01
N ARG A 39 2.85 12.01 -19.33
CA ARG A 39 3.89 11.33 -20.12
C ARG A 39 4.81 12.32 -20.83
N PRO A 40 6.09 11.98 -21.02
CA PRO A 40 7.00 12.82 -21.79
C PRO A 40 6.68 12.78 -23.30
N ASP A 41 6.07 11.70 -23.80
CA ASP A 41 5.73 11.52 -25.22
C ASP A 41 4.22 11.74 -25.45
N ASN A 42 3.83 13.01 -25.56
CA ASN A 42 2.43 13.49 -25.59
C ASN A 42 1.79 13.46 -26.99
N ALA A 43 1.78 12.31 -27.67
CA ALA A 43 0.93 12.17 -28.85
C ALA A 43 -0.56 12.18 -28.44
N PRO A 44 -1.45 12.99 -29.08
CA PRO A 44 -2.84 13.19 -28.63
C PRO A 44 -3.65 11.89 -28.49
N LEU A 45 -3.39 10.91 -29.36
CA LEU A 45 -4.03 9.59 -29.33
C LEU A 45 -3.70 8.80 -28.05
N PHE A 46 -2.50 9.01 -27.49
CA PHE A 46 -2.05 8.39 -26.25
C PHE A 46 -2.60 9.09 -24.99
N VAL A 47 -2.97 10.37 -25.09
CA VAL A 47 -3.59 11.12 -23.98
C VAL A 47 -4.99 10.60 -23.68
N ALA A 48 -5.80 10.39 -24.72
CA ALA A 48 -7.16 9.84 -24.56
C ALA A 48 -7.12 8.40 -23.98
N GLY A 49 -6.22 7.56 -24.49
CA GLY A 49 -6.01 6.21 -23.95
C GLY A 49 -5.50 6.20 -22.50
N GLY A 50 -4.59 7.12 -22.15
CA GLY A 50 -4.07 7.30 -20.79
C GLY A 50 -5.14 7.74 -19.79
N LEU A 51 -6.03 8.66 -20.18
CA LEU A 51 -7.15 9.10 -19.34
C LEU A 51 -8.19 8.00 -19.10
N PHE A 52 -8.56 7.26 -20.14
CA PHE A 52 -9.47 6.12 -20.00
C PHE A 52 -8.86 5.04 -19.09
N ALA A 53 -7.59 4.69 -19.32
CA ALA A 53 -6.86 3.73 -18.51
C ALA A 53 -6.74 4.19 -17.05
N ALA A 54 -6.46 5.46 -16.80
CA ALA A 54 -6.44 6.04 -15.46
C ALA A 54 -7.81 5.96 -14.78
N GLY A 55 -8.89 6.26 -15.49
CA GLY A 55 -10.26 6.14 -14.97
C GLY A 55 -10.61 4.68 -14.61
N PHE A 56 -10.35 3.75 -15.53
CA PHE A 56 -10.54 2.31 -15.26
C PHE A 56 -9.67 1.85 -14.09
N PHE A 57 -8.41 2.28 -14.04
CA PHE A 57 -7.50 1.96 -12.95
C PHE A 57 -8.05 2.48 -11.61
N CYS A 58 -8.50 3.74 -11.53
CA CYS A 58 -9.09 4.29 -10.32
C CYS A 58 -10.30 3.47 -9.82
N LEU A 59 -11.19 3.05 -10.73
CA LEU A 59 -12.33 2.22 -10.34
C LEU A 59 -11.91 0.83 -9.86
N HIS A 60 -11.08 0.14 -10.65
CA HIS A 60 -10.71 -1.25 -10.38
C HIS A 60 -9.73 -1.37 -9.19
N TYR A 61 -8.65 -0.59 -9.20
CA TYR A 61 -7.69 -0.50 -8.09
C TYR A 61 -8.33 0.11 -6.84
N GLY A 62 -9.25 1.06 -7.02
CA GLY A 62 -10.05 1.65 -5.94
C GLY A 62 -10.88 0.62 -5.20
N PHE A 63 -11.52 -0.32 -5.90
CA PHE A 63 -12.28 -1.40 -5.28
C PHE A 63 -11.41 -2.27 -4.37
N PHE A 64 -10.21 -2.67 -4.81
CA PHE A 64 -9.28 -3.43 -3.97
C PHE A 64 -8.74 -2.63 -2.79
N THR A 65 -8.47 -1.34 -3.00
CA THR A 65 -7.97 -0.46 -1.93
C THR A 65 -9.06 -0.21 -0.88
N TYR A 66 -10.31 -0.06 -1.31
CA TYR A 66 -11.47 0.05 -0.43
C TYR A 66 -11.71 -1.24 0.36
N GLY A 67 -11.71 -2.40 -0.31
CA GLY A 67 -11.85 -3.70 0.36
C GLY A 67 -10.79 -3.92 1.43
N HIS A 68 -9.52 -3.60 1.13
CA HIS A 68 -8.45 -3.61 2.14
C HIS A 68 -8.72 -2.62 3.28
N GLY A 69 -9.24 -1.43 2.98
CA GLY A 69 -9.64 -0.46 4.01
C GLY A 69 -10.67 -1.02 4.99
N VAL A 70 -11.68 -1.75 4.51
CA VAL A 70 -12.67 -2.44 5.35
C VAL A 70 -11.99 -3.51 6.23
N PHE A 71 -10.98 -4.22 5.73
CA PHE A 71 -10.21 -5.13 6.60
C PHE A 71 -9.46 -4.36 7.70
N VAL A 72 -8.83 -3.23 7.37
CA VAL A 72 -8.16 -2.37 8.36
C VAL A 72 -9.14 -1.95 9.45
N THR A 73 -10.39 -1.61 9.11
CA THR A 73 -11.39 -1.24 10.11
C THR A 73 -11.75 -2.40 11.03
N SER A 74 -11.89 -3.62 10.49
CA SER A 74 -12.20 -4.81 11.29
C SER A 74 -11.10 -5.14 12.32
N PHE A 75 -9.82 -4.95 11.97
CA PHE A 75 -8.71 -5.14 12.92
C PHE A 75 -8.60 -4.01 13.95
N PHE A 76 -9.06 -2.80 13.62
CA PHE A 76 -9.05 -1.67 14.55
C PHE A 76 -10.07 -1.85 15.67
N GLU A 77 -11.26 -2.35 15.34
CA GLU A 77 -12.30 -2.66 16.33
C GLU A 77 -11.79 -3.65 17.38
N GLU A 78 -11.09 -4.71 16.96
CA GLU A 78 -10.52 -5.70 17.89
C GLU A 78 -9.52 -5.07 18.89
N GLN A 79 -8.68 -4.13 18.43
CA GLN A 79 -7.72 -3.44 19.29
C GLN A 79 -8.39 -2.41 20.22
N LEU A 80 -9.48 -1.77 19.78
CA LEU A 80 -10.25 -0.82 20.60
C LEU A 80 -11.21 -1.50 21.57
N LEU A 81 -11.73 -2.70 21.28
CA LEU A 81 -12.63 -3.45 22.16
C LEU A 81 -12.00 -3.82 23.50
N GLN A 82 -10.68 -3.70 23.65
CA GLN A 82 -10.00 -3.78 24.95
C GLN A 82 -10.13 -2.50 25.81
N ASN A 83 -10.66 -1.39 25.27
CA ASN A 83 -10.65 -0.06 25.91
C ASN A 83 -12.02 0.66 25.99
N SER A 84 -13.16 -0.04 25.90
CA SER A 84 -14.54 0.44 26.15
C SER A 84 -15.25 1.22 25.03
N GLU A 85 -16.58 1.02 25.01
CA GLU A 85 -17.64 1.63 24.17
C GLU A 85 -17.50 1.41 22.65
N SER A 86 -18.22 0.38 22.19
CA SER A 86 -18.50 0.03 20.79
C SER A 86 -19.19 1.19 20.05
N LEU A 87 -18.40 2.15 19.58
CA LEU A 87 -18.83 3.09 18.55
C LEU A 87 -18.55 2.45 17.18
N ASN A 88 -19.59 2.34 16.35
CA ASN A 88 -19.49 2.03 14.91
C ASN A 88 -18.63 3.11 14.24
N ARG A 89 -17.30 2.99 14.35
CA ARG A 89 -16.34 3.94 13.78
C ARG A 89 -16.06 3.52 12.36
N GLY A 90 -16.54 4.31 11.41
CA GLY A 90 -16.30 4.07 10.00
C GLY A 90 -14.83 4.25 9.63
N LEU A 91 -14.46 3.83 8.42
CA LEU A 91 -13.12 4.03 7.85
C LEU A 91 -12.64 5.49 7.98
N THR A 92 -13.55 6.46 7.88
CA THR A 92 -13.29 7.89 8.03
C THR A 92 -12.75 8.26 9.42
N ASP A 93 -13.26 7.64 10.48
CA ASP A 93 -12.88 7.94 11.86
C ASP A 93 -11.50 7.35 12.17
N ILE A 94 -11.21 6.19 11.60
CA ILE A 94 -9.91 5.53 11.72
C ILE A 94 -8.84 6.34 10.99
N VAL A 95 -9.15 6.78 9.77
CA VAL A 95 -8.25 7.64 9.00
C VAL A 95 -8.01 8.96 9.73
N SER A 96 -9.05 9.60 10.27
CA SER A 96 -8.88 10.87 10.99
C SER A 96 -8.07 10.69 12.28
N TYR A 97 -8.32 9.62 13.04
CA TYR A 97 -7.55 9.28 14.23
C TYR A 97 -6.08 9.00 13.90
N MET A 98 -5.81 8.17 12.88
CA MET A 98 -4.44 7.86 12.46
C MET A 98 -3.71 9.09 11.94
N LEU A 99 -4.38 9.94 11.17
CA LEU A 99 -3.81 11.19 10.67
C LEU A 99 -3.61 12.23 11.78
N SER A 100 -4.26 12.10 12.95
CA SER A 100 -3.95 12.96 14.10
C SER A 100 -2.60 12.62 14.73
N GLN A 101 -2.08 11.41 14.52
CA GLN A 101 -0.82 10.97 15.09
C GLN A 101 0.38 11.53 14.33
N ARG A 102 1.22 12.30 15.02
CA ARG A 102 2.39 12.95 14.42
C ARG A 102 3.38 11.95 13.79
N ALA A 103 3.56 10.77 14.39
CA ALA A 103 4.43 9.73 13.85
C ALA A 103 3.93 9.20 12.50
N VAL A 104 2.63 8.95 12.38
CA VAL A 104 1.98 8.49 11.14
C VAL A 104 2.10 9.55 10.04
N GLN A 105 1.82 10.82 10.37
CA GLN A 105 1.99 11.93 9.42
C GLN A 105 3.41 11.99 8.85
N LEU A 106 4.44 11.91 9.70
CA LEU A 106 5.83 11.97 9.25
C LEU A 106 6.18 10.82 8.30
N VAL A 107 5.69 9.61 8.59
CA VAL A 107 5.95 8.45 7.73
C VAL A 107 5.20 8.56 6.41
N ILE A 108 3.94 9.03 6.41
CA ILE A 108 3.19 9.29 5.18
C ILE A 108 3.92 10.32 4.32
N VAL A 109 4.40 11.42 4.90
CA VAL A 109 5.17 12.45 4.19
C VAL A 109 6.47 11.86 3.63
N ALA A 110 7.21 11.09 4.41
CA ALA A 110 8.44 10.44 3.95
C ALA A 110 8.18 9.47 2.78
N MET A 111 7.11 8.67 2.86
CA MET A 111 6.69 7.76 1.79
C MET A 111 6.26 8.52 0.55
N PHE A 112 5.50 9.60 0.70
CA PHE A 112 5.09 10.45 -0.40
C PHE A 112 6.29 11.08 -1.11
N ILE A 113 7.25 11.62 -0.35
CA ILE A 113 8.49 12.19 -0.89
C ILE A 113 9.28 11.11 -1.64
N ALA A 114 9.43 9.91 -1.09
CA ALA A 114 10.15 8.81 -1.77
C ALA A 114 9.52 8.46 -3.13
N HIS A 115 8.19 8.32 -3.17
CA HIS A 115 7.50 8.02 -4.43
C HIS A 115 7.50 9.20 -5.40
N LEU A 116 7.49 10.43 -4.89
CA LEU A 116 7.63 11.64 -5.69
C LEU A 116 9.02 11.71 -6.33
N THR A 117 10.08 11.43 -5.58
CA THR A 117 11.45 11.40 -6.11
C THR A 117 11.58 10.34 -7.20
N ASP A 118 11.03 9.15 -6.99
CA ASP A 118 11.02 8.08 -8.00
C ASP A 118 10.27 8.50 -9.25
N PHE A 119 9.12 9.17 -9.09
CA PHE A 119 8.34 9.71 -10.20
C PHE A 119 9.13 10.77 -10.99
N VAL A 120 9.73 11.75 -10.31
CA VAL A 120 10.49 12.83 -10.95
C VAL A 120 11.71 12.28 -11.69
N ILE A 121 12.43 11.32 -11.10
CA ILE A 121 13.58 10.67 -11.74
C ILE A 121 13.12 9.90 -12.99
N ALA A 122 12.05 9.10 -12.88
CA ALA A 122 11.52 8.34 -14.01
C ALA A 122 11.02 9.26 -15.14
N TYR A 123 10.38 10.37 -14.78
CA TYR A 123 9.92 11.38 -15.74
C TYR A 123 11.10 12.03 -16.48
N LYS A 124 12.13 12.48 -15.74
CA LYS A 124 13.32 13.12 -16.31
C LYS A 124 14.11 12.17 -17.22
N ASN A 125 14.21 10.90 -16.83
CA ASN A 125 14.95 9.88 -17.59
C ASN A 125 14.12 9.27 -18.73
N LYS A 126 12.86 9.68 -18.91
CA LYS A 126 11.91 9.11 -19.88
C LYS A 126 11.76 7.58 -19.76
N THR A 127 11.83 7.06 -18.54
CA THR A 127 11.71 5.62 -18.24
C THR A 127 10.32 5.24 -17.74
N ILE A 128 9.29 6.06 -18.04
CA ILE A 128 7.90 5.74 -17.70
C ILE A 128 7.43 4.68 -18.70
N ASP A 129 6.99 3.53 -18.19
CA ASP A 129 6.59 2.39 -19.02
C ASP A 129 5.28 2.66 -19.76
N THR A 130 4.91 1.75 -20.66
CA THR A 130 3.60 1.74 -21.36
C THR A 130 2.43 1.84 -20.39
N VAL A 131 1.31 2.45 -20.80
CA VAL A 131 0.11 2.58 -19.95
C VAL A 131 -0.33 1.22 -19.38
N SER A 132 -0.33 0.18 -20.20
CA SER A 132 -0.69 -1.19 -19.76
C SER A 132 0.28 -1.75 -18.70
N MET A 133 1.57 -1.48 -18.82
CA MET A 133 2.56 -1.90 -17.83
C MET A 133 2.43 -1.09 -16.53
N GLU A 134 2.26 0.23 -16.62
CA GLU A 134 2.05 1.09 -15.45
C GLU A 134 0.77 0.72 -14.69
N MET A 135 -0.30 0.35 -15.40
CA MET A 135 -1.51 -0.18 -14.77
C MET A 135 -1.24 -1.44 -13.97
N THR A 136 -0.45 -2.39 -14.48
CA THR A 136 -0.28 -3.70 -13.84
C THR A 136 0.75 -3.72 -12.71
N LYS A 137 1.69 -2.76 -12.66
CA LYS A 137 2.74 -2.69 -11.61
C LYS A 137 2.19 -2.76 -10.18
N PRO A 138 1.14 -2.00 -9.78
CA PRO A 138 0.62 -2.02 -8.41
C PRO A 138 -0.09 -3.33 -8.03
N TYR A 139 -0.61 -4.09 -9.00
CA TYR A 139 -1.41 -5.30 -8.74
C TYR A 139 -0.60 -6.40 -8.06
N LYS A 140 0.67 -6.58 -8.45
CA LYS A 140 1.55 -7.57 -7.82
C LYS A 140 1.67 -7.34 -6.32
N ARG A 141 1.72 -6.07 -5.90
CA ARG A 141 1.80 -5.68 -4.49
C ARG A 141 0.47 -5.94 -3.77
N ILE A 142 -0.65 -5.57 -4.38
CA ILE A 142 -1.99 -5.80 -3.80
C ILE A 142 -2.24 -7.29 -3.56
N ILE A 143 -1.88 -8.16 -4.50
CA ILE A 143 -2.08 -9.61 -4.36
C ILE A 143 -1.28 -10.16 -3.17
N VAL A 144 -0.02 -9.77 -3.05
CA VAL A 144 0.83 -10.19 -1.92
C VAL A 144 0.24 -9.70 -0.59
N LEU A 145 -0.24 -8.46 -0.55
CA LEU A 145 -0.89 -7.91 0.65
C LEU A 145 -2.20 -8.64 0.99
N HIS A 146 -3.05 -8.95 0.00
CA HIS A 146 -4.29 -9.70 0.25
C HIS A 146 -3.99 -11.10 0.80
N ILE A 147 -3.02 -11.80 0.22
CA ILE A 147 -2.58 -13.10 0.74
C ILE A 147 -2.09 -12.96 2.19
N ALA A 148 -1.29 -11.93 2.48
CA ALA A 148 -0.77 -11.70 3.82
C ALA A 148 -1.89 -11.36 4.84
N ILE A 149 -2.89 -10.59 4.44
CA ILE A 149 -4.03 -10.21 5.29
C ILE A 149 -4.97 -11.40 5.50
N ILE A 150 -5.25 -12.19 4.47
CA ILE A 150 -6.12 -13.38 4.56
C ILE A 150 -5.47 -14.42 5.47
N LEU A 151 -4.19 -14.73 5.24
CA LEU A 151 -3.44 -15.66 6.09
C LEU A 151 -3.33 -15.11 7.51
N GLY A 152 -2.97 -13.84 7.67
CA GLY A 152 -2.86 -13.19 8.96
C GLY A 152 -4.19 -13.20 9.73
N GLY A 153 -5.29 -12.82 9.10
CA GLY A 153 -6.63 -12.86 9.67
C GLY A 153 -7.07 -14.27 10.07
N PHE A 154 -6.77 -15.28 9.25
CA PHE A 154 -7.02 -16.68 9.60
C PHE A 154 -6.25 -17.12 10.85
N PHE A 155 -4.99 -16.69 11.00
CA PHE A 155 -4.21 -16.94 12.21
C PHE A 155 -4.74 -16.16 13.43
N ALA A 156 -5.20 -14.92 13.27
CA ALA A 156 -5.84 -14.16 14.35
C ALA A 156 -7.06 -14.89 14.91
N LEU A 157 -7.96 -15.35 14.04
CA LEU A 157 -9.18 -16.06 14.44
C LEU A 157 -8.88 -17.37 15.16
N LYS A 158 -7.80 -18.07 14.79
CA LYS A 158 -7.43 -19.36 15.38
C LYS A 158 -6.71 -19.23 16.73
N PHE A 159 -5.94 -18.16 16.93
CA PHE A 159 -5.09 -17.99 18.11
C PHE A 159 -5.59 -16.92 19.10
N GLY A 160 -6.62 -16.14 18.74
CA GLY A 160 -7.24 -15.14 19.64
C GLY A 160 -6.35 -13.93 19.97
N HIS A 161 -5.26 -13.75 19.22
CA HIS A 161 -4.30 -12.66 19.43
C HIS A 161 -3.95 -11.97 18.10
N THR A 162 -4.28 -10.68 17.97
CA THR A 162 -4.04 -9.83 16.79
C THR A 162 -2.54 -9.69 16.44
N VAL A 163 -1.65 -9.90 17.41
CA VAL A 163 -0.18 -9.84 17.23
C VAL A 163 0.31 -10.89 16.21
N SER A 164 -0.38 -12.03 16.11
CA SER A 164 -0.08 -13.11 15.14
C SER A 164 -0.14 -12.64 13.69
N VAL A 165 -1.10 -11.77 13.38
CA VAL A 165 -1.34 -11.23 12.01
C VAL A 165 -0.17 -10.37 11.58
N ALA A 166 0.27 -9.47 12.46
CA ALA A 166 1.36 -8.56 12.18
C ALA A 166 2.68 -9.31 12.00
N VAL A 167 2.97 -10.31 12.84
CA VAL A 167 4.18 -11.13 12.71
C VAL A 167 4.20 -11.87 11.37
N VAL A 168 3.08 -12.46 10.95
CA VAL A 168 2.98 -13.17 9.66
C VAL A 168 3.07 -12.20 8.47
N MET A 169 2.38 -11.05 8.53
CA MET A 169 2.45 -10.02 7.50
C MET A 169 3.87 -9.47 7.33
N ILE A 170 4.54 -9.16 8.45
CA ILE A 170 5.92 -8.67 8.47
C ILE A 170 6.86 -9.76 7.94
N GLY A 171 6.69 -11.01 8.37
CA GLY A 171 7.50 -12.14 7.92
C GLY A 171 7.38 -12.42 6.42
N LEU A 172 6.15 -12.47 5.90
CA LEU A 172 5.90 -12.67 4.47
C LEU A 172 6.46 -11.52 3.63
N LYS A 173 6.23 -10.28 4.06
CA LYS A 173 6.72 -9.12 3.33
C LYS A 173 8.23 -9.02 3.34
N ALA A 174 8.88 -9.31 4.47
CA ALA A 174 10.34 -9.40 4.56
C ALA A 174 10.89 -10.52 3.67
N TYR A 175 10.24 -11.68 3.62
CA TYR A 175 10.65 -12.79 2.75
C TYR A 175 10.58 -12.43 1.25
N PHE A 176 9.51 -11.74 0.82
CA PHE A 176 9.37 -11.32 -0.58
C PHE A 176 10.27 -10.13 -0.93
N ASP A 177 10.54 -9.21 0.00
CA ASP A 177 11.48 -8.09 -0.21
C ASP A 177 12.96 -8.56 -0.21
N LEU A 178 13.30 -9.63 0.53
CA LEU A 178 14.66 -10.19 0.56
C LEU A 178 14.96 -11.13 -0.62
N ARG A 179 13.97 -11.48 -1.43
CA ARG A 179 14.21 -12.25 -2.64
C ARG A 179 14.95 -11.34 -3.63
N PRO A 180 16.24 -11.61 -3.93
CA PRO A 180 16.96 -10.79 -4.88
C PRO A 180 16.24 -10.84 -6.22
N PRO A 181 16.21 -9.75 -7.01
CA PRO A 181 15.73 -9.84 -8.38
C PRO A 181 16.54 -10.95 -9.06
N ASN A 182 15.87 -11.96 -9.62
CA ASN A 182 16.51 -12.99 -10.41
C ASN A 182 17.31 -12.29 -11.50
N ARG A 183 18.63 -12.19 -11.30
CA ARG A 183 19.56 -11.83 -12.37
C ARG A 183 19.40 -12.94 -13.39
N ILE A 184 18.70 -12.62 -14.47
CA ILE A 184 18.70 -13.42 -15.68
C ILE A 184 20.18 -13.61 -16.01
N LYS A 185 20.69 -14.83 -15.80
CA LYS A 185 22.02 -15.21 -16.23
C LYS A 185 22.00 -15.11 -17.76
N THR A 186 22.61 -14.07 -18.30
CA THR A 186 23.01 -14.00 -19.70
C THR A 186 23.86 -15.24 -19.95
N LYS A 187 23.32 -16.21 -20.70
CA LYS A 187 24.13 -17.28 -21.28
C LYS A 187 25.03 -16.61 -22.32
N LEU A 188 26.34 -16.61 -22.05
CA LEU A 188 27.38 -16.52 -23.07
C LEU A 188 27.35 -17.79 -23.93
#